data_AF-A0A8B6XIN2-F1
#
_entry.id   AF-A0A8B6XIN2-F1
#
_cell.length_a   1.000
_cell.length_b   1.000
_cell.length_c   1.000
_cell.angle_alpha   90.00
_cell.angle_beta   90.00
_cell.angle_gamma   90.00
#
_symmetry.space_group_name_H-M   'P 1'
#
loop_
_entity.id
_entity.type
_entity.pdbx_description
1 polymer ?
#
loop_
_entity_poly.entity_id
_entity_poly.type
_entity_poly.pdbx_seq_one_letter_code
_entity_poly.pdbx_strand_id
1 'polypeptide(L)'
;MEVDMEVDDIRKDDVLNKEEVSAQYAVEILPFIKDAQQSHGMRHGDYQRYRQYCSRKLKRIRSSLDFKSGTRHGYKGKQITEDVITDSRYFHILLVEAERCWSYAMELKLCANTEPRKRFHMMRKLTKAAKYAEELHKICEMEKVEPRTKLEAQAYSYWMRANYKFEVQDWKTAIDLYSQSRSIYEKLASAFLDEATRMLYAQRVEEIGPNIRYCAYNLGQGGMDIKDLMIMKSSAAGQDLLSAKIDAAIKQTREKLASSFGDITWRGKSVPLHNEKARVFILHLQEKESEMSRQSTFEGKMELFDNLLMECKDALQAIKEEIGNEMSTKKKNETNLSQLQFIKMYLSYLRQNLMIERNICMIDWMKEKLPVLIGTPKQEIKTKITKPEDLIR
;
A
#
# COMPACT_ATOMS: atom_id res chain seq x y z
N MET A 1 72.89 15.93 6.64
CA MET A 1 72.05 16.32 7.78
C MET A 1 71.06 17.32 7.25
N GLU A 2 69.78 17.02 7.50
CA GLU A 2 68.56 17.80 7.23
C GLU A 2 68.18 18.07 5.77
N VAL A 3 67.15 17.30 5.38
CA VAL A 3 66.26 17.43 4.24
C VAL A 3 64.96 17.97 4.82
N ASP A 4 64.44 19.09 4.31
CA ASP A 4 63.05 19.52 4.47
C ASP A 4 62.68 20.25 3.16
N MET A 5 62.16 19.52 2.15
CA MET A 5 60.75 19.38 1.80
C MET A 5 59.97 20.70 1.59
N GLU A 6 60.12 21.28 0.40
CA GLU A 6 59.05 22.00 -0.28
C GLU A 6 58.22 20.99 -1.10
N VAL A 7 56.92 20.86 -0.81
CA VAL A 7 55.95 20.31 -1.76
C VAL A 7 54.65 21.11 -1.65
N ASP A 8 54.29 21.71 -2.78
CA ASP A 8 53.07 22.45 -3.09
C ASP A 8 51.78 21.72 -2.66
N ASP A 9 50.91 22.40 -1.90
CA ASP A 9 49.52 21.99 -1.64
C ASP A 9 48.59 22.76 -2.59
N ILE A 10 48.47 22.26 -3.83
CA ILE A 10 47.48 22.70 -4.83
C ILE A 10 46.43 21.58 -4.99
N ARG A 11 45.16 21.96 -4.75
CA ARG A 11 43.87 21.25 -5.01
C ARG A 11 43.28 20.42 -3.86
N LYS A 12 42.38 21.07 -3.11
CA LYS A 12 41.42 20.46 -2.18
C LYS A 12 39.95 20.71 -2.59
N ASP A 13 39.65 20.73 -3.89
CA ASP A 13 38.31 21.10 -4.40
C ASP A 13 37.56 19.98 -5.14
N ASP A 14 37.86 18.69 -4.94
CA ASP A 14 37.21 17.62 -5.74
C ASP A 14 36.66 16.41 -4.97
N VAL A 15 36.32 16.54 -3.68
CA VAL A 15 35.67 15.42 -2.95
C VAL A 15 34.53 15.87 -2.04
N LEU A 16 33.52 16.54 -2.60
CA LEU A 16 32.21 16.70 -1.98
C LEU A 16 31.09 16.58 -3.02
N ASN A 17 31.12 15.51 -3.82
CA ASN A 17 29.94 15.03 -4.54
C ASN A 17 29.53 13.69 -3.91
N LYS A 18 28.93 13.76 -2.72
CA LYS A 18 28.23 12.64 -2.09
C LYS A 18 26.78 12.64 -2.59
N GLU A 19 26.52 11.72 -3.49
CA GLU A 19 25.22 11.11 -3.84
C GLU A 19 24.01 11.61 -3.02
N GLU A 20 23.28 12.59 -3.57
CA GLU A 20 21.93 12.90 -3.11
C GLU A 20 20.98 11.78 -3.56
N VAL A 21 20.91 10.70 -2.78
CA VAL A 21 19.71 9.85 -2.80
C VAL A 21 18.57 10.73 -2.30
N SER A 22 17.67 11.14 -3.19
CA SER A 22 16.54 12.01 -2.84
C SER A 22 15.71 11.38 -1.72
N ALA A 23 15.92 11.85 -0.49
CA ALA A 23 15.23 11.35 0.70
C ALA A 23 13.75 11.73 0.59
N GLN A 24 12.95 10.80 0.08
CA GLN A 24 11.51 10.99 0.00
C GLN A 24 10.89 10.94 1.40
N TYR A 25 9.96 11.85 1.69
CA TYR A 25 9.21 11.82 2.94
C TYR A 25 8.24 10.63 2.91
N ALA A 26 8.48 9.65 3.79
CA ALA A 26 7.59 8.54 4.06
C ALA A 26 6.78 8.84 5.34
N VAL A 27 5.44 8.87 5.24
CA VAL A 27 4.54 9.08 6.36
C VAL A 27 3.42 8.06 6.30
N GLU A 28 3.35 7.21 7.32
CA GLU A 28 2.28 6.23 7.47
C GLU A 28 1.09 6.87 8.18
N ILE A 29 0.04 7.21 7.43
CA ILE A 29 -1.09 7.98 7.94
C ILE A 29 -2.03 7.08 8.72
N LEU A 30 -2.42 5.93 8.14
CA LEU A 30 -3.40 5.04 8.76
C LEU A 30 -2.88 4.38 10.05
N PRO A 31 -1.65 3.82 10.09
CA PRO A 31 -1.04 3.31 11.33
C PRO A 31 -0.97 4.38 12.42
N PHE A 32 -0.47 5.57 12.08
CA PHE A 32 -0.34 6.67 13.04
C PHE A 32 -1.68 7.07 13.67
N ILE A 33 -2.76 7.17 12.89
CA ILE A 33 -4.07 7.52 13.45
C ILE A 33 -4.63 6.38 14.29
N LYS A 34 -4.55 5.13 13.84
CA LYS A 34 -5.14 4.00 14.57
C LYS A 34 -4.44 3.76 15.89
N ASP A 35 -3.11 3.82 15.93
CA ASP A 35 -2.34 3.72 17.17
C ASP A 35 -2.68 4.85 18.14
N ALA A 36 -2.76 6.08 17.65
CA ALA A 36 -3.13 7.24 18.46
C ALA A 36 -4.56 7.14 19.01
N GLN A 37 -5.50 6.64 18.20
CA GLN A 37 -6.89 6.45 18.60
C GLN A 37 -7.03 5.36 19.66
N GLN A 38 -6.41 4.19 19.45
CA GLN A 38 -6.46 3.06 20.37
C GLN A 38 -5.82 3.38 21.73
N SER A 39 -4.66 4.03 21.73
CA SER A 39 -3.91 4.39 22.95
C SER A 39 -4.53 5.53 23.76
N HIS A 40 -5.29 6.43 23.12
CA HIS A 40 -5.74 7.68 23.76
C HIS A 40 -7.26 7.86 23.87
N GLY A 41 -8.01 6.76 24.02
CA GLY A 41 -9.40 6.78 24.52
C GLY A 41 -10.43 6.15 23.59
N MET A 42 -10.11 5.93 22.32
CA MET A 42 -11.11 5.40 21.37
C MET A 42 -11.51 3.95 21.67
N ARG A 43 -10.65 3.17 22.35
CA ARG A 43 -10.99 1.84 22.86
C ARG A 43 -12.24 1.85 23.78
N HIS A 44 -12.49 2.97 24.45
CA HIS A 44 -13.64 3.16 25.35
C HIS A 44 -14.66 4.17 24.79
N GLY A 45 -14.53 4.60 23.54
CA GLY A 45 -15.41 5.60 22.93
C GLY A 45 -15.24 7.03 23.48
N ASP A 46 -14.14 7.33 24.18
CA ASP A 46 -13.90 8.65 24.76
C ASP A 46 -13.24 9.60 23.73
N TYR A 47 -14.08 10.30 22.97
CA TYR A 47 -13.66 11.29 21.98
C TYR A 47 -13.05 12.55 22.61
N GLN A 48 -13.46 12.92 23.82
CA GLN A 48 -12.96 14.09 24.51
C GLN A 48 -11.48 13.91 24.91
N ARG A 49 -11.12 12.74 25.44
CA ARG A 49 -9.74 12.39 25.79
C ARG A 49 -8.84 12.40 24.55
N TYR A 50 -9.29 11.83 23.45
CA TYR A 50 -8.55 11.84 22.19
C TYR A 50 -8.36 13.26 21.65
N ARG A 51 -9.39 14.12 21.68
CA ARG A 51 -9.29 15.55 21.31
C ARG A 51 -8.25 16.31 22.14
N GLN A 52 -8.21 16.06 23.46
CA GLN A 52 -7.22 16.67 24.34
C GLN A 52 -5.79 16.18 24.03
N TYR A 53 -5.64 14.89 23.73
CA TYR A 53 -4.37 14.34 23.26
C TYR A 53 -3.90 15.03 21.98
N CYS A 54 -4.75 15.12 20.96
CA CYS A 54 -4.41 15.79 19.69
C CYS A 54 -4.02 17.25 19.91
N SER A 55 -4.71 17.96 20.82
CA SER A 55 -4.37 19.34 21.17
C SER A 55 -2.98 19.47 21.82
N ARG A 56 -2.64 18.56 22.74
CA ARG A 56 -1.31 18.51 23.39
C ARG A 56 -0.22 18.09 22.42
N LYS A 57 -0.48 17.12 21.53
CA LYS A 57 0.47 16.66 20.51
C LYS A 57 0.76 17.77 19.50
N LEU A 58 -0.27 18.46 19.01
CA LEU A 58 -0.13 19.59 18.11
C LEU A 58 0.73 20.70 18.72
N LYS A 59 0.52 21.04 20.00
CA LYS A 59 1.34 22.03 20.71
C LYS A 59 2.82 21.60 20.78
N ARG A 60 3.09 20.32 21.07
CA ARG A 60 4.45 19.77 21.13
C ARG A 60 5.14 19.80 19.77
N ILE A 61 4.47 19.32 18.72
CA ILE A 61 5.02 19.31 17.35
C ILE A 61 5.33 20.75 16.88
N ARG A 62 4.38 21.67 17.05
CA ARG A 62 4.59 23.09 16.70
C ARG A 62 5.69 23.77 17.49
N SER A 63 5.88 23.38 18.76
CA SER A 63 6.96 23.92 19.58
C SER A 63 8.32 23.36 19.17
N SER A 64 8.38 22.09 18.78
CA SER A 64 9.62 21.44 18.34
C SER A 64 10.09 21.88 16.97
N LEU A 65 9.18 22.29 16.08
CA LEU A 65 9.49 22.81 14.74
C LEU A 65 9.59 24.34 14.72
N ASP A 66 9.49 25.00 15.89
CA ASP A 66 9.29 26.45 16.03
C ASP A 66 8.21 27.08 15.12
N PHE A 67 7.27 26.24 14.70
CA PHE A 67 6.09 26.59 13.92
C PHE A 67 4.95 27.08 14.83
N LYS A 68 5.24 28.07 15.66
CA LYS A 68 4.27 28.68 16.57
C LYS A 68 3.34 29.63 15.78
N SER A 69 2.03 29.44 15.91
CA SER A 69 0.98 30.20 15.19
C SER A 69 0.74 31.61 15.75
N GLY A 70 1.56 32.11 16.67
CA GLY A 70 1.41 33.43 17.26
C GLY A 70 2.19 33.59 18.56
N THR A 71 2.35 34.83 19.00
CA THR A 71 2.89 35.19 20.32
C THR A 71 1.77 35.66 21.23
N ARG A 72 2.08 35.98 22.49
CA ARG A 72 1.11 36.51 23.47
C ARG A 72 0.35 37.74 22.96
N HIS A 73 0.93 38.49 22.03
CA HIS A 73 0.43 39.80 21.57
C HIS A 73 -0.16 39.79 20.16
N GLY A 74 -0.22 38.63 19.49
CA GLY A 74 -0.81 38.57 18.15
C GLY A 74 -0.81 37.17 17.54
N TYR A 75 -1.87 36.86 16.81
CA TYR A 75 -2.00 35.64 16.02
C TYR A 75 -1.41 35.84 14.63
N LYS A 76 -0.57 34.89 14.18
CA LYS A 76 -0.07 34.82 12.80
C LYS A 76 -0.47 33.48 12.22
N GLY A 77 -1.46 33.48 11.34
CA GLY A 77 -1.89 32.28 10.62
C GLY A 77 -0.80 31.80 9.67
N LYS A 78 0.06 30.89 10.14
CA LYS A 78 1.06 30.24 9.29
C LYS A 78 0.38 29.08 8.54
N GLN A 79 0.27 29.22 7.23
CA GLN A 79 -0.10 28.12 6.35
C GLN A 79 1.13 27.23 6.12
N ILE A 80 0.90 25.93 5.96
CA ILE A 80 1.97 24.99 5.61
C ILE A 80 2.05 25.02 4.09
N THR A 81 3.05 25.72 3.56
CA THR A 81 3.38 25.74 2.13
C THR A 81 4.55 24.79 1.85
N GLU A 82 4.70 24.39 0.59
CA GLU A 82 5.73 23.43 0.14
C GLU A 82 7.14 23.82 0.59
N ASP A 83 7.45 25.12 0.54
CA ASP A 83 8.76 25.69 0.91
C ASP A 83 9.13 25.55 2.39
N VAL A 84 8.14 25.34 3.27
CA VAL A 84 8.35 25.25 4.72
C VAL A 84 8.68 23.81 5.16
N ILE A 85 8.48 22.84 4.27
CA ILE A 85 8.54 21.41 4.61
C ILE A 85 9.99 20.94 4.59
N THR A 86 10.59 20.96 5.78
CA THR A 86 11.93 20.45 6.07
C THR A 86 11.93 19.07 6.72
N ASP A 87 10.79 18.64 7.26
CA ASP A 87 10.65 17.45 8.10
C ASP A 87 9.30 16.75 7.88
N SER A 88 9.25 15.42 8.00
CA SER A 88 8.02 14.63 7.96
C SER A 88 7.01 15.03 9.05
N ARG A 89 7.48 15.66 10.13
CA ARG A 89 6.63 16.17 11.22
C ARG A 89 5.65 17.28 10.79
N TYR A 90 5.89 17.97 9.67
CA TYR A 90 4.94 18.97 9.16
C TYR A 90 3.63 18.32 8.67
N PHE A 91 3.69 17.16 8.03
CA PHE A 91 2.51 16.39 7.62
C PHE A 91 1.67 15.98 8.83
N HIS A 92 2.32 15.58 9.93
CA HIS A 92 1.64 15.26 11.19
C HIS A 92 0.89 16.44 11.80
N ILE A 93 1.28 17.71 11.53
CA ILE A 93 0.52 18.88 12.01
C ILE A 93 -0.88 18.85 11.40
N LEU A 94 -0.99 18.78 10.08
CA LEU A 94 -2.27 18.78 9.37
C LEU A 94 -3.12 17.56 9.73
N LEU A 95 -2.48 16.39 9.81
CA LEU A 95 -3.15 15.16 10.21
C LEU A 95 -3.77 15.28 11.62
N VAL A 96 -3.00 15.74 12.61
CA VAL A 96 -3.48 15.92 13.98
C VAL A 96 -4.52 17.04 14.09
N GLU A 97 -4.45 18.08 13.24
CA GLU A 97 -5.49 19.11 13.17
C GLU A 97 -6.82 18.61 12.61
N ALA A 98 -6.76 17.78 11.56
CA ALA A 98 -7.92 17.09 11.01
C ALA A 98 -8.54 16.15 12.07
N GLU A 99 -7.73 15.30 12.70
CA GLU A 99 -8.17 14.35 13.74
C GLU A 99 -8.76 15.05 14.98
N ARG A 100 -8.19 16.19 15.40
CA ARG A 100 -8.75 17.01 16.49
C ARG A 100 -10.13 17.56 16.12
N CYS A 101 -10.33 17.99 14.88
CA CYS A 101 -11.62 18.51 14.43
C CYS A 101 -12.65 17.38 14.28
N TRP A 102 -12.24 16.24 13.74
CA TRP A 102 -13.06 15.05 13.59
C TRP A 102 -13.49 14.48 14.94
N SER A 103 -12.57 14.30 15.90
CA SER A 103 -12.90 13.84 17.26
C SER A 103 -13.88 14.78 17.97
N TYR A 104 -13.72 16.09 17.81
CA TYR A 104 -14.68 17.05 18.35
C TYR A 104 -16.04 16.92 17.64
N ALA A 105 -16.09 16.70 16.33
CA ALA A 105 -17.35 16.43 15.66
C ALA A 105 -18.04 15.17 16.22
N MET A 106 -17.30 14.09 16.44
CA MET A 106 -17.86 12.85 16.99
C MET A 106 -18.36 13.01 18.42
N GLU A 107 -17.65 13.76 19.27
CA GLU A 107 -18.13 14.15 20.61
C GLU A 107 -19.45 14.92 20.53
N LEU A 108 -19.55 15.90 19.62
CA LEU A 108 -20.76 16.69 19.42
C LEU A 108 -21.91 15.85 18.83
N LYS A 109 -21.59 14.80 18.05
CA LYS A 109 -22.56 13.85 17.52
C LYS A 109 -23.26 13.09 18.65
N LEU A 110 -22.52 12.66 19.67
CA LEU A 110 -23.09 12.04 20.86
C LEU A 110 -23.98 13.01 21.63
N CYS A 111 -23.54 14.26 21.81
CA CYS A 111 -24.32 15.29 22.48
C CYS A 111 -25.55 15.76 21.68
N ALA A 112 -25.55 15.61 20.36
CA ALA A 112 -26.66 16.02 19.50
C ALA A 112 -27.93 15.18 19.72
N ASN A 113 -27.80 13.99 20.33
CA ASN A 113 -28.94 13.15 20.71
C ASN A 113 -29.80 13.81 21.79
N THR A 114 -29.20 14.57 22.71
CA THR A 114 -29.92 15.33 23.75
C THR A 114 -30.15 16.78 23.34
N GLU A 115 -29.21 17.38 22.61
CA GLU A 115 -29.21 18.79 22.23
C GLU A 115 -29.06 18.97 20.71
N PRO A 116 -30.16 18.95 19.93
CA PRO A 116 -30.11 18.97 18.46
C PRO A 116 -29.36 20.17 17.87
N ARG A 117 -29.31 21.30 18.58
CA ARG A 117 -28.58 22.51 18.15
C ARG A 117 -27.07 22.26 18.03
N LYS A 118 -26.51 21.28 18.74
CA LYS A 118 -25.09 20.90 18.64
C LYS A 118 -24.75 20.31 17.27
N ARG A 119 -25.74 19.81 16.51
CA ARG A 119 -25.55 19.32 15.13
C ARG A 119 -24.94 20.37 14.22
N PHE A 120 -25.36 21.64 14.31
CA PHE A 120 -24.75 22.71 13.51
C PHE A 120 -23.27 22.91 13.82
N HIS A 121 -22.88 22.78 15.09
CA HIS A 121 -21.48 22.87 15.48
C HIS A 121 -20.68 21.67 15.00
N MET A 122 -21.24 20.45 15.11
CA MET A 122 -20.67 19.22 14.57
C MET A 122 -20.37 19.37 13.07
N MET A 123 -21.35 19.82 12.27
CA MET A 123 -21.17 20.00 10.82
C MET A 123 -20.01 20.94 10.51
N ARG A 124 -19.93 22.09 11.18
CA ARG A 124 -18.80 23.03 11.00
C ARG A 124 -17.45 22.40 11.33
N LYS A 125 -17.38 21.51 12.33
CA LYS A 125 -16.16 20.78 12.68
C LYS A 125 -15.78 19.74 11.63
N LEU A 126 -16.75 19.01 11.08
CA LEU A 126 -16.51 18.06 9.98
C LEU A 126 -16.06 18.76 8.70
N THR A 127 -16.68 19.88 8.33
CA THR A 127 -16.22 20.68 7.18
C THR A 127 -14.78 21.11 7.37
N LYS A 128 -14.41 21.53 8.58
CA LYS A 128 -13.03 21.93 8.89
C LYS A 128 -12.05 20.74 8.84
N ALA A 129 -12.45 19.57 9.34
CA ALA A 129 -11.63 18.36 9.24
C ALA A 129 -11.38 17.95 7.78
N ALA A 130 -12.41 18.00 6.94
CA ALA A 130 -12.31 17.72 5.50
C ALA A 130 -11.35 18.71 4.79
N LYS A 131 -11.42 20.01 5.12
CA LYS A 131 -10.48 21.02 4.59
C LYS A 131 -9.03 20.71 4.93
N TYR A 132 -8.73 20.37 6.19
CA TYR A 132 -7.37 20.00 6.58
C TYR A 132 -6.87 18.71 5.89
N ALA A 133 -7.76 17.76 5.64
CA ALA A 133 -7.41 16.54 4.91
C ALA A 133 -7.19 16.81 3.40
N GLU A 134 -7.91 17.76 2.79
CA GLU A 134 -7.64 18.24 1.43
C GLU A 134 -6.31 19.01 1.34
N GLU A 135 -6.02 19.86 2.32
CA GLU A 135 -4.72 20.56 2.41
C GLU A 135 -3.57 19.55 2.56
N LEU A 136 -3.74 18.52 3.39
CA LEU A 136 -2.76 17.43 3.52
C LEU A 136 -2.52 16.70 2.20
N HIS A 137 -3.58 16.33 1.47
CA HIS A 137 -3.45 15.70 0.15
C HIS A 137 -2.63 16.59 -0.80
N LYS A 138 -3.01 17.87 -0.94
CA LYS A 138 -2.31 18.80 -1.85
C LYS A 138 -0.82 18.88 -1.57
N ILE A 139 -0.45 18.93 -0.29
CA ILE A 139 0.94 18.95 0.13
C ILE A 139 1.62 17.61 -0.15
N CYS A 140 0.93 16.48 -0.01
CA CYS A 140 1.49 15.18 -0.38
C CYS A 140 1.69 15.01 -1.91
N GLU A 141 1.10 15.85 -2.76
CA GLU A 141 1.25 15.75 -4.22
C GLU A 141 2.67 16.09 -4.69
N MET A 142 3.42 16.85 -3.89
CA MET A 142 4.83 17.21 -4.10
C MET A 142 5.71 16.01 -4.52
N GLU A 143 6.69 16.24 -5.40
CA GLU A 143 7.57 15.20 -5.94
C GLU A 143 8.42 14.50 -4.85
N LYS A 144 8.76 15.23 -3.77
CA LYS A 144 9.58 14.74 -2.66
C LYS A 144 8.86 13.76 -1.72
N VAL A 145 7.59 13.45 -1.95
CA VAL A 145 6.80 12.57 -1.07
C VAL A 145 6.71 11.18 -1.69
N GLU A 146 6.83 10.15 -0.85
CA GLU A 146 6.72 8.77 -1.29
C GLU A 146 5.34 8.48 -1.92
N PRO A 147 5.28 7.75 -3.06
CA PRO A 147 4.02 7.41 -3.74
C PRO A 147 2.97 6.78 -2.81
N ARG A 148 3.40 5.91 -1.89
CA ARG A 148 2.54 5.31 -0.85
C ARG A 148 1.84 6.39 -0.01
N THR A 149 2.61 7.35 0.50
CA THR A 149 2.10 8.43 1.34
C THR A 149 1.09 9.29 0.57
N LYS A 150 1.28 9.48 -0.75
CA LYS A 150 0.31 10.17 -1.62
C LYS A 150 -1.03 9.45 -1.68
N LEU A 151 -1.00 8.13 -1.89
CA LEU A 151 -2.21 7.31 -1.94
C LEU A 151 -2.93 7.25 -0.58
N GLU A 152 -2.19 7.10 0.51
CA GLU A 152 -2.77 7.13 1.86
C GLU A 152 -3.43 8.48 2.17
N ALA A 153 -2.77 9.59 1.82
CA ALA A 153 -3.30 10.94 2.03
C ALA A 153 -4.56 11.18 1.18
N GLN A 154 -4.56 10.70 -0.06
CA GLN A 154 -5.72 10.75 -0.94
C GLN A 154 -6.90 9.94 -0.37
N ALA A 155 -6.66 8.70 0.05
CA ALA A 155 -7.68 7.85 0.65
C ALA A 155 -8.28 8.45 1.93
N TYR A 156 -7.43 9.03 2.78
CA TYR A 156 -7.84 9.72 4.01
C TYR A 156 -8.65 10.99 3.72
N SER A 157 -8.26 11.77 2.71
CA SER A 157 -9.00 12.96 2.25
C SER A 157 -10.40 12.58 1.77
N TYR A 158 -10.53 11.55 0.92
CA TYR A 158 -11.82 11.06 0.47
C TYR A 158 -12.69 10.57 1.64
N TRP A 159 -12.12 9.84 2.60
CA TRP A 159 -12.84 9.38 3.78
C TRP A 159 -13.38 10.54 4.64
N MET A 160 -12.56 11.55 4.94
CA MET A 160 -12.99 12.72 5.72
C MET A 160 -14.08 13.54 5.01
N ARG A 161 -13.97 13.71 3.69
CA ARG A 161 -14.97 14.38 2.87
C ARG A 161 -16.27 13.59 2.81
N ALA A 162 -16.18 12.26 2.67
CA ALA A 162 -17.33 11.37 2.66
C ALA A 162 -18.09 11.43 3.99
N ASN A 163 -17.40 11.42 5.14
CA ASN A 163 -18.02 11.61 6.45
C ASN A 163 -18.81 12.92 6.54
N TYR A 164 -18.27 14.02 6.02
CA TYR A 164 -18.99 15.29 5.97
C TYR A 164 -20.24 15.20 5.09
N LYS A 165 -20.11 14.69 3.87
CA LYS A 165 -21.22 14.57 2.91
C LYS A 165 -22.33 13.63 3.39
N PHE A 166 -21.95 12.56 4.09
CA PHE A 166 -22.86 11.64 4.75
C PHE A 166 -23.74 12.36 5.78
N GLU A 167 -23.17 13.21 6.62
CA GLU A 167 -23.92 13.98 7.62
C GLU A 167 -24.77 15.11 7.03
N VAL A 168 -24.37 15.63 5.85
CA VAL A 168 -25.19 16.54 5.02
C VAL A 168 -26.37 15.81 4.37
N GLN A 169 -26.39 14.48 4.37
CA GLN A 169 -27.38 13.63 3.67
C GLN A 169 -27.29 13.72 2.14
N ASP A 170 -26.14 14.13 1.61
CA ASP A 170 -25.84 14.08 0.18
C ASP A 170 -25.32 12.68 -0.16
N TRP A 171 -26.25 11.72 -0.24
CA TRP A 171 -25.94 10.29 -0.35
C TRP A 171 -25.15 9.97 -1.61
N LYS A 172 -25.46 10.64 -2.74
CA LYS A 172 -24.84 10.41 -4.05
C LYS A 172 -23.34 10.72 -4.01
N THR A 173 -22.96 11.91 -3.54
CA THR A 173 -21.53 12.25 -3.48
C THR A 173 -20.81 11.49 -2.36
N ALA A 174 -21.51 11.20 -1.25
CA ALA A 174 -20.94 10.40 -0.17
C ALA A 174 -20.56 8.99 -0.62
N ILE A 175 -21.43 8.31 -1.38
CA ILE A 175 -21.13 6.96 -1.87
C ILE A 175 -19.98 6.96 -2.88
N ASP A 176 -19.87 7.96 -3.76
CA ASP A 176 -18.76 8.08 -4.71
C ASP A 176 -17.40 8.24 -3.99
N LEU A 177 -17.36 9.09 -2.96
CA LEU A 177 -16.16 9.35 -2.18
C LEU A 177 -15.77 8.15 -1.30
N TYR A 178 -16.75 7.46 -0.70
CA TYR A 178 -16.47 6.23 0.06
C TYR A 178 -15.97 5.10 -0.85
N SER A 179 -16.56 4.92 -2.03
CA SER A 179 -16.09 3.92 -3.01
C SER A 179 -14.65 4.20 -3.46
N GLN A 180 -14.28 5.46 -3.71
CA GLN A 180 -12.91 5.84 -4.04
C GLN A 180 -11.93 5.56 -2.90
N SER A 181 -12.27 5.98 -1.66
CA SER A 181 -11.45 5.72 -0.47
C SER A 181 -11.25 4.22 -0.24
N ARG A 182 -12.34 3.44 -0.35
CA ARG A 182 -12.32 1.98 -0.22
C ARG A 182 -11.43 1.33 -1.27
N SER A 183 -11.58 1.69 -2.55
CA SER A 183 -10.79 1.13 -3.65
C SER A 183 -9.28 1.33 -3.44
N ILE A 184 -8.88 2.51 -2.96
CA ILE A 184 -7.46 2.80 -2.67
C ILE A 184 -6.98 1.93 -1.51
N TYR A 185 -7.73 1.82 -0.41
CA TYR A 185 -7.32 0.99 0.73
C TYR A 185 -7.31 -0.50 0.40
N GLU A 186 -8.22 -1.01 -0.44
CA GLU A 186 -8.19 -2.41 -0.91
C GLU A 186 -6.94 -2.69 -1.74
N LYS A 187 -6.59 -1.78 -2.66
CA LYS A 187 -5.37 -1.92 -3.49
C LYS A 187 -4.08 -1.80 -2.66
N LEU A 188 -4.05 -0.89 -1.69
CA LEU A 188 -2.96 -0.80 -0.73
C LEU A 188 -2.84 -2.11 0.07
N ALA A 189 -3.94 -2.69 0.56
CA ALA A 189 -3.92 -3.96 1.28
C ALA A 189 -3.35 -5.13 0.45
N SER A 190 -3.65 -5.19 -0.86
CA SER A 190 -3.08 -6.22 -1.75
C SER A 190 -1.62 -6.00 -2.12
N ALA A 191 -1.10 -4.78 -1.99
CA ALA A 191 0.23 -4.43 -2.47
C ALA A 191 1.35 -4.65 -1.46
N PHE A 192 1.05 -4.69 -0.15
CA PHE A 192 2.06 -4.78 0.90
C PHE A 192 2.25 -6.20 1.41
N LEU A 193 3.50 -6.53 1.74
CA LEU A 193 3.91 -7.81 2.34
C LEU A 193 3.67 -7.85 3.85
N ASP A 194 3.69 -6.71 4.53
CA ASP A 194 3.54 -6.66 5.98
C ASP A 194 2.10 -6.96 6.39
N GLU A 195 1.94 -8.03 7.17
CA GLU A 195 0.64 -8.54 7.59
C GLU A 195 -0.07 -7.55 8.53
N ALA A 196 0.68 -6.83 9.37
CA ALA A 196 0.09 -5.87 10.31
C ALA A 196 -0.56 -4.68 9.58
N THR A 197 0.15 -4.08 8.62
CA THR A 197 -0.40 -2.97 7.82
C THR A 197 -1.53 -3.42 6.90
N ARG A 198 -1.47 -4.63 6.33
CA ARG A 198 -2.56 -5.22 5.55
C ARG A 198 -3.85 -5.37 6.37
N MET A 199 -3.74 -5.92 7.57
CA MET A 199 -4.89 -6.07 8.48
C MET A 199 -5.50 -4.72 8.85
N LEU A 200 -4.67 -3.69 9.00
CA LEU A 200 -5.15 -2.34 9.29
C LEU A 200 -5.96 -1.72 8.13
N TYR A 201 -5.50 -1.89 6.89
CA TYR A 201 -6.24 -1.45 5.71
C TYR A 201 -7.54 -2.23 5.53
N ALA A 202 -7.51 -3.56 5.75
CA ALA A 202 -8.70 -4.40 5.69
C ALA A 202 -9.75 -3.96 6.74
N GLN A 203 -9.32 -3.72 7.98
CA GLN A 203 -10.19 -3.18 9.03
C GLN A 203 -10.83 -1.85 8.60
N ARG A 204 -10.05 -0.98 7.94
CA ARG A 204 -10.57 0.29 7.44
C ARG A 204 -11.61 0.13 6.34
N VAL A 205 -11.43 -0.82 5.44
CA VAL A 205 -12.40 -1.17 4.39
C VAL A 205 -13.70 -1.68 5.00
N GLU A 206 -13.60 -2.54 6.02
CA GLU A 206 -14.76 -3.05 6.77
C GLU A 206 -15.52 -1.93 7.49
N GLU A 207 -14.82 -0.96 8.08
CA GLU A 207 -15.43 0.23 8.72
C GLU A 207 -16.23 1.09 7.73
N ILE A 208 -15.77 1.19 6.47
CA ILE A 208 -16.43 1.99 5.44
C ILE A 208 -17.68 1.26 4.89
N GLY A 209 -17.69 -0.07 4.92
CA GLY A 209 -18.75 -0.93 4.36
C GLY A 209 -20.18 -0.58 4.80
N PRO A 210 -20.48 -0.45 6.11
CA PRO A 210 -21.79 -0.06 6.61
C PRO A 210 -22.28 1.29 6.06
N ASN A 211 -21.39 2.29 5.97
CA ASN A 211 -21.76 3.62 5.46
C ASN A 211 -22.12 3.57 3.97
N ILE A 212 -21.40 2.77 3.18
CA ILE A 212 -21.74 2.56 1.75
C ILE A 212 -23.11 1.90 1.62
N ARG A 213 -23.39 0.84 2.38
CA ARG A 213 -24.71 0.18 2.38
C ARG A 213 -25.83 1.14 2.74
N TYR A 214 -25.62 1.96 3.76
CA TYR A 214 -26.61 2.96 4.18
C TYR A 214 -26.88 4.00 3.09
N CYS A 215 -25.83 4.53 2.44
CA CYS A 215 -25.99 5.43 1.30
C CYS A 215 -26.73 4.75 0.14
N ALA A 216 -26.40 3.50 -0.18
CA ALA A 216 -27.03 2.74 -1.25
C ALA A 216 -28.53 2.49 -0.98
N TYR A 217 -28.87 2.14 0.26
CA TYR A 217 -30.26 1.98 0.68
C TYR A 217 -31.06 3.27 0.51
N ASN A 218 -30.52 4.41 0.93
CA ASN A 218 -31.18 5.71 0.79
C ASN A 218 -31.31 6.19 -0.66
N LEU A 219 -30.50 5.65 -1.58
CA LEU A 219 -30.59 5.91 -3.02
C LEU A 219 -31.53 4.94 -3.75
N GLY A 220 -32.19 4.03 -3.03
CA GLY A 220 -33.05 3.00 -3.64
C GLY A 220 -32.27 1.85 -4.30
N GLN A 221 -30.95 1.76 -4.08
CA GLN A 221 -30.07 0.71 -4.58
C GLN A 221 -29.76 -0.36 -3.50
N GLY A 222 -30.57 -0.43 -2.44
CA GLY A 222 -30.32 -1.26 -1.26
C GLY A 222 -30.30 -2.79 -1.48
N GLY A 223 -30.76 -3.27 -2.65
CA GLY A 223 -30.74 -4.68 -3.00
C GLY A 223 -29.48 -5.15 -3.75
N MET A 224 -28.58 -4.25 -4.08
CA MET A 224 -27.38 -4.54 -4.88
C MET A 224 -26.19 -4.78 -3.95
N ASP A 225 -25.43 -5.86 -4.18
CA ASP A 225 -24.23 -6.13 -3.38
C ASP A 225 -23.21 -5.00 -3.58
N ILE A 226 -22.41 -4.72 -2.55
CA ILE A 226 -21.46 -3.62 -2.58
C ILE A 226 -20.44 -3.83 -3.70
N LYS A 227 -20.10 -5.08 -4.01
CA LYS A 227 -19.21 -5.43 -5.14
C LYS A 227 -19.84 -5.01 -6.47
N ASP A 228 -21.11 -5.34 -6.70
CA ASP A 228 -21.84 -4.95 -7.92
C ASP A 228 -21.97 -3.43 -8.03
N LEU A 229 -22.22 -2.76 -6.91
CA LEU A 229 -22.34 -1.30 -6.83
C LEU A 229 -21.01 -0.62 -7.14
N MET A 230 -19.90 -1.27 -6.81
CA MET A 230 -18.56 -0.83 -7.15
C MET A 230 -18.26 -1.06 -8.63
N ILE A 231 -18.63 -2.21 -9.20
CA ILE A 231 -18.48 -2.54 -10.63
C ILE A 231 -19.23 -1.52 -11.50
N MET A 232 -20.47 -1.17 -11.11
CA MET A 232 -21.28 -0.15 -11.79
C MET A 232 -20.65 1.25 -11.75
N LYS A 233 -19.80 1.53 -10.75
CA LYS A 233 -19.13 2.83 -10.61
C LYS A 233 -17.75 2.88 -11.23
N SER A 234 -17.05 1.75 -11.29
CA SER A 234 -15.77 1.63 -11.99
C SER A 234 -15.87 1.82 -13.50
N SER A 235 -17.05 1.71 -14.09
CA SER A 235 -17.31 2.10 -15.49
C SER A 235 -17.36 3.62 -15.72
N ALA A 236 -17.26 4.44 -14.67
CA ALA A 236 -17.12 5.89 -14.81
C ALA A 236 -15.66 6.26 -15.19
N ALA A 237 -15.51 6.98 -16.30
CA ALA A 237 -14.27 7.30 -17.02
C ALA A 237 -13.10 7.99 -16.26
N GLY A 238 -13.20 8.17 -14.94
CA GLY A 238 -12.13 8.72 -14.10
C GLY A 238 -11.37 7.69 -13.26
N GLN A 239 -11.89 6.46 -13.14
CA GLN A 239 -11.33 5.45 -12.24
C GLN A 239 -10.15 4.66 -12.85
N ASP A 240 -10.07 4.60 -14.19
CA ASP A 240 -8.95 3.98 -14.92
C ASP A 240 -7.63 4.76 -14.76
N LEU A 241 -7.71 6.09 -14.64
CA LEU A 241 -6.53 6.91 -14.42
C LEU A 241 -6.02 6.77 -12.96
N LEU A 242 -6.96 6.62 -12.03
CA LEU A 242 -6.64 6.36 -10.62
C LEU A 242 -6.08 4.94 -10.44
N SER A 243 -6.63 3.94 -11.12
CA SER A 243 -6.10 2.58 -11.06
C SER A 243 -4.67 2.53 -11.60
N ALA A 244 -4.40 3.14 -12.77
CA ALA A 244 -3.07 3.20 -13.33
C ALA A 244 -2.05 3.93 -12.43
N LYS A 245 -2.45 5.05 -11.80
CA LYS A 245 -1.60 5.75 -10.82
C LYS A 245 -1.30 4.90 -9.59
N ILE A 246 -2.29 4.15 -9.10
CA ILE A 246 -2.11 3.25 -7.96
C ILE A 246 -1.18 2.11 -8.33
N ASP A 247 -1.37 1.48 -9.48
CA ASP A 247 -0.56 0.34 -9.93
C ASP A 247 0.90 0.76 -10.20
N ALA A 248 1.12 1.98 -10.73
CA ALA A 248 2.45 2.57 -10.88
C ALA A 248 3.12 2.84 -9.52
N ALA A 249 2.38 3.36 -8.54
CA ALA A 249 2.89 3.59 -7.19
C ALA A 249 3.22 2.28 -6.46
N ILE A 250 2.41 1.24 -6.65
CA ILE A 250 2.68 -0.11 -6.12
C ILE A 250 3.96 -0.67 -6.75
N LYS A 251 4.10 -0.56 -8.07
CA LYS A 251 5.32 -1.01 -8.77
C LYS A 251 6.56 -0.29 -8.26
N GLN A 252 6.51 1.04 -8.11
CA GLN A 252 7.63 1.83 -7.59
C GLN A 252 7.97 1.48 -6.12
N THR A 253 6.96 1.15 -5.31
CA THR A 253 7.19 0.74 -3.92
C THR A 253 7.81 -0.67 -3.86
N ARG A 254 7.37 -1.58 -4.72
CA ARG A 254 7.96 -2.92 -4.89
C ARG A 254 9.40 -2.85 -5.39
N GLU A 255 9.69 -1.97 -6.35
CA GLU A 255 11.05 -1.74 -6.85
C GLU A 255 12.00 -1.28 -5.73
N LYS A 256 11.57 -0.39 -4.83
CA LYS A 256 12.38 0.03 -3.67
C LYS A 256 12.60 -1.05 -2.62
N LEU A 257 11.56 -1.84 -2.32
CA LEU A 257 11.69 -2.99 -1.42
C LEU A 257 12.63 -4.03 -2.02
N ALA A 258 12.56 -4.25 -3.34
CA ALA A 258 13.51 -5.06 -4.09
C ALA A 258 14.93 -4.47 -4.03
N SER A 259 15.12 -3.16 -4.12
CA SER A 259 16.45 -2.53 -3.97
C SER A 259 17.08 -2.82 -2.60
N SER A 260 16.28 -3.00 -1.55
CA SER A 260 16.73 -3.31 -0.19
C SER A 260 16.99 -4.82 0.06
N PHE A 261 16.49 -5.69 -0.82
CA PHE A 261 16.69 -7.14 -0.73
C PHE A 261 18.03 -7.54 -1.37
N GLY A 262 19.07 -7.73 -0.55
CA GLY A 262 20.45 -7.89 -1.03
C GLY A 262 20.89 -9.33 -1.28
N ASP A 263 20.58 -10.27 -0.39
CA ASP A 263 21.25 -11.57 -0.34
C ASP A 263 20.28 -12.75 -0.43
N ILE A 264 20.62 -13.74 -1.26
CA ILE A 264 19.91 -15.02 -1.34
C ILE A 264 20.77 -16.10 -0.71
N THR A 265 20.19 -16.88 0.20
CA THR A 265 20.83 -18.06 0.79
C THR A 265 20.24 -19.34 0.17
N TRP A 266 21.04 -20.10 -0.58
CA TRP A 266 20.64 -21.41 -1.12
C TRP A 266 21.73 -22.46 -0.89
N ARG A 267 21.36 -23.62 -0.34
CA ARG A 267 22.28 -24.74 0.00
C ARG A 267 23.52 -24.30 0.82
N GLY A 268 23.32 -23.38 1.76
CA GLY A 268 24.38 -22.86 2.64
C GLY A 268 25.34 -21.86 1.99
N LYS A 269 25.08 -21.41 0.76
CA LYS A 269 25.81 -20.32 0.10
C LYS A 269 24.94 -19.06 0.02
N SER A 270 25.48 -17.93 0.46
CA SER A 270 24.86 -16.61 0.33
C SER A 270 25.47 -15.89 -0.86
N VAL A 271 24.64 -15.45 -1.80
CA VAL A 271 25.08 -14.68 -2.97
C VAL A 271 24.28 -13.39 -3.06
N PRO A 272 24.93 -12.23 -3.24
CA PRO A 272 24.24 -10.97 -3.43
C PRO A 272 23.56 -10.95 -4.79
N LEU A 273 22.24 -10.81 -4.78
CA LEU A 273 21.46 -10.74 -6.00
C LEU A 273 21.51 -9.30 -6.50
N HIS A 274 22.12 -9.00 -7.65
CA HIS A 274 22.19 -7.63 -8.16
C HIS A 274 21.08 -7.30 -9.18
N ASN A 275 20.50 -8.33 -9.80
CA ASN A 275 19.50 -8.16 -10.86
C ASN A 275 18.10 -7.84 -10.29
N GLU A 276 17.57 -6.68 -10.64
CA GLU A 276 16.27 -6.17 -10.17
C GLU A 276 15.10 -7.11 -10.52
N LYS A 277 15.07 -7.69 -11.73
CA LYS A 277 13.98 -8.59 -12.15
C LYS A 277 13.95 -9.88 -11.33
N ALA A 278 15.12 -10.39 -10.97
CA ALA A 278 15.22 -11.56 -10.10
C ALA A 278 14.81 -11.24 -8.65
N ARG A 279 15.04 -10.00 -8.19
CA ARG A 279 14.66 -9.59 -6.82
C ARG A 279 13.14 -9.45 -6.71
N VAL A 280 12.53 -8.80 -7.71
CA VAL A 280 11.08 -8.67 -7.81
C VAL A 280 10.41 -10.05 -7.87
N PHE A 281 10.95 -10.98 -8.68
CA PHE A 281 10.42 -12.35 -8.74
C PHE A 281 10.46 -13.08 -7.39
N ILE A 282 11.56 -13.00 -6.65
CA ILE A 282 11.67 -13.68 -5.34
C ILE A 282 10.72 -13.07 -4.31
N LEU A 283 10.55 -11.74 -4.31
CA LEU A 283 9.55 -11.09 -3.46
C LEU A 283 8.13 -11.52 -3.84
N HIS A 284 7.82 -11.55 -5.14
CA HIS A 284 6.53 -12.04 -5.62
C HIS A 284 6.28 -13.52 -5.30
N LEU A 285 7.33 -14.36 -5.29
CA LEU A 285 7.24 -15.75 -4.89
C LEU A 285 6.81 -15.87 -3.42
N GLN A 286 7.43 -15.10 -2.52
CA GLN A 286 7.05 -15.06 -1.10
C GLN A 286 5.63 -14.51 -0.89
N GLU A 287 5.24 -13.47 -1.63
CA GLU A 287 3.88 -12.92 -1.61
C GLU A 287 2.85 -13.97 -2.03
N LYS A 288 3.07 -14.59 -3.19
CA LYS A 288 2.11 -15.53 -3.78
C LYS A 288 2.07 -16.86 -3.05
N GLU A 289 3.13 -17.32 -2.39
CA GLU A 289 3.07 -18.45 -1.45
C GLU A 289 2.06 -18.16 -0.31
N SER A 290 2.04 -16.92 0.20
CA SER A 290 1.08 -16.52 1.23
C SER A 290 -0.36 -16.43 0.68
N GLU A 291 -0.56 -15.93 -0.55
CA GLU A 291 -1.87 -15.86 -1.21
C GLU A 291 -2.41 -17.24 -1.61
N MET A 292 -1.52 -18.15 -2.01
CA MET A 292 -1.81 -19.55 -2.34
C MET A 292 -2.41 -20.32 -1.17
N SER A 293 -1.97 -20.02 0.06
CA SER A 293 -2.55 -20.60 1.28
C SER A 293 -3.97 -20.08 1.57
N ARG A 294 -4.31 -18.89 1.08
CA ARG A 294 -5.59 -18.21 1.32
C ARG A 294 -6.65 -18.53 0.27
N GLN A 295 -6.25 -18.78 -0.97
CA GLN A 295 -7.19 -19.15 -2.02
C GLN A 295 -7.69 -20.58 -1.81
N SER A 296 -9.01 -20.76 -1.84
CA SER A 296 -9.68 -22.06 -1.79
C SER A 296 -10.07 -22.59 -3.17
N THR A 297 -10.08 -21.75 -4.21
CA THR A 297 -10.48 -22.10 -5.56
C THR A 297 -9.31 -22.66 -6.38
N PHE A 298 -9.56 -23.77 -7.09
CA PHE A 298 -8.56 -24.41 -7.94
C PHE A 298 -8.12 -23.52 -9.12
N GLU A 299 -9.08 -22.87 -9.80
CA GLU A 299 -8.79 -21.99 -10.95
C GLU A 299 -7.91 -20.80 -10.55
N GLY A 300 -8.15 -20.22 -9.36
CA GLY A 300 -7.33 -19.13 -8.84
C GLY A 300 -5.90 -19.56 -8.55
N LYS A 301 -5.72 -20.74 -7.93
CA LYS A 301 -4.39 -21.31 -7.68
C LYS A 301 -3.61 -21.54 -8.98
N MET A 302 -4.28 -21.96 -10.04
CA MET A 302 -3.62 -22.16 -11.34
C MET A 302 -3.23 -20.87 -12.04
N GLU A 303 -4.10 -19.85 -11.99
CA GLU A 303 -3.74 -18.53 -12.51
C GLU A 303 -2.54 -17.93 -11.75
N LEU A 304 -2.48 -18.12 -10.43
CA LEU A 304 -1.32 -17.72 -9.63
C LEU A 304 -0.03 -18.44 -10.04
N PHE A 305 -0.08 -19.77 -10.21
CA PHE A 305 1.06 -20.55 -10.69
C PHE A 305 1.51 -20.15 -12.08
N ASP A 306 0.59 -19.95 -13.01
CA ASP A 306 0.91 -19.56 -14.39
C ASP A 306 1.57 -18.18 -14.43
N ASN A 307 1.07 -17.23 -13.63
CA ASN A 307 1.70 -15.91 -13.48
C ASN A 307 3.10 -16.01 -12.85
N LEU A 308 3.30 -16.82 -11.81
CA LEU A 308 4.63 -17.05 -11.21
C LEU A 308 5.62 -17.67 -12.20
N LEU A 309 5.18 -18.64 -13.00
CA LEU A 309 6.02 -19.30 -13.98
C LEU A 309 6.43 -18.35 -15.10
N MET A 310 5.55 -17.43 -15.51
CA MET A 310 5.86 -16.37 -16.47
C MET A 310 6.89 -15.38 -15.90
N GLU A 311 6.69 -14.88 -14.69
CA GLU A 311 7.66 -13.99 -14.02
C GLU A 311 9.02 -14.67 -13.81
N CYS A 312 9.03 -15.95 -13.44
CA CYS A 312 10.25 -16.74 -13.32
C CYS A 312 10.99 -16.89 -14.66
N LYS A 313 10.26 -17.04 -15.77
CA LYS A 313 10.82 -17.13 -17.11
C LYS A 313 11.49 -15.82 -17.50
N ASP A 314 10.85 -14.69 -17.21
CA ASP A 314 11.40 -13.35 -17.50
C ASP A 314 12.65 -13.06 -16.66
N ALA A 315 12.64 -13.42 -15.38
CA ALA A 315 13.82 -13.31 -14.50
C ALA A 315 14.98 -14.20 -14.99
N LEU A 316 14.69 -15.43 -15.39
CA LEU A 316 15.69 -16.34 -15.98
C LEU A 316 16.26 -15.82 -17.30
N GLN A 317 15.45 -15.14 -18.11
CA GLN A 317 15.92 -14.53 -19.36
C GLN A 317 16.85 -13.35 -19.06
N ALA A 318 16.50 -12.48 -18.11
CA ALA A 318 17.34 -11.36 -17.71
C ALA A 318 18.74 -11.81 -17.24
N ILE A 319 18.83 -12.86 -16.43
CA ILE A 319 20.12 -13.40 -15.97
C ILE A 319 20.89 -14.09 -17.11
N LYS A 320 20.20 -14.73 -18.07
CA LYS A 320 20.87 -15.28 -19.26
C LYS A 320 21.48 -14.18 -20.13
N GLU A 321 20.79 -13.06 -20.30
CA GLU A 321 21.28 -11.88 -21.02
C GLU A 321 22.49 -11.27 -20.28
N GLU A 322 22.46 -11.14 -18.96
CA GLU A 322 23.61 -10.70 -18.15
C GLU A 322 24.83 -11.62 -18.29
N ILE A 323 24.63 -12.95 -18.24
CA ILE A 323 25.70 -13.93 -18.47
C ILE A 323 26.27 -13.77 -19.89
N GLY A 324 25.43 -13.55 -20.90
CA GLY A 324 25.87 -13.30 -22.27
C GLY A 324 26.72 -12.02 -22.40
N ASN A 325 26.30 -10.95 -21.73
CA ASN A 325 27.01 -9.67 -21.71
C ASN A 325 28.36 -9.78 -21.00
N GLU A 326 28.43 -10.43 -19.84
CA GLU A 326 29.70 -10.67 -19.13
C GLU A 326 30.67 -11.55 -19.93
N MET A 327 30.15 -12.54 -20.66
CA MET A 327 30.97 -13.43 -21.49
C MET A 327 31.52 -12.74 -22.74
N SER A 328 30.88 -11.66 -23.21
CA SER A 328 31.33 -10.82 -24.33
C SER A 328 32.37 -9.76 -23.92
N THR A 329 32.48 -9.46 -22.62
CA THR A 329 33.31 -8.37 -22.11
C THR A 329 34.77 -8.82 -21.97
N LYS A 330 35.73 -8.00 -22.44
CA LYS A 330 37.17 -8.35 -22.47
C LYS A 330 37.82 -8.58 -21.09
N LYS A 331 37.22 -8.11 -20.00
CA LYS A 331 37.62 -8.40 -18.61
C LYS A 331 36.67 -9.45 -18.02
N LYS A 332 37.08 -10.71 -18.03
CA LYS A 332 36.32 -11.81 -17.43
C LYS A 332 36.48 -11.76 -15.91
N ASN A 333 35.44 -11.31 -15.21
CA ASN A 333 35.35 -11.49 -13.76
C ASN A 333 34.78 -12.90 -13.50
N GLU A 334 35.65 -13.91 -13.39
CA GLU A 334 35.23 -15.31 -13.18
C GLU A 334 34.36 -15.51 -11.93
N THR A 335 34.57 -14.68 -10.90
CA THR A 335 33.78 -14.67 -9.67
C THR A 335 32.33 -14.22 -9.91
N ASN A 336 32.12 -13.17 -10.71
CA ASN A 336 30.77 -12.67 -11.03
C ASN A 336 30.02 -13.65 -11.92
N LEU A 337 30.71 -14.23 -12.90
CA LEU A 337 30.12 -15.25 -13.78
C LEU A 337 29.67 -16.48 -12.98
N SER A 338 30.47 -16.91 -12.00
CA SER A 338 30.11 -18.01 -11.09
C SER A 338 28.89 -17.66 -10.23
N GLN A 339 28.80 -16.42 -9.73
CA GLN A 339 27.64 -15.94 -8.98
C GLN A 339 26.37 -15.90 -9.85
N LEU A 340 26.43 -15.37 -11.07
CA LEU A 340 25.30 -15.35 -12.00
C LEU A 340 24.86 -16.76 -12.41
N GLN A 341 25.81 -17.68 -12.62
CA GLN A 341 25.50 -19.08 -12.88
C GLN A 341 24.83 -19.76 -11.67
N PHE A 342 25.26 -19.44 -10.45
CA PHE A 342 24.62 -19.92 -9.23
C PHE A 342 23.19 -19.41 -9.11
N ILE A 343 22.96 -18.11 -9.34
CA ILE A 343 21.63 -17.50 -9.33
C ILE A 343 20.73 -18.14 -10.40
N LYS A 344 21.24 -18.35 -11.62
CA LYS A 344 20.51 -19.05 -12.70
C LYS A 344 20.11 -20.47 -12.29
N MET A 345 20.99 -21.20 -11.61
CA MET A 345 20.70 -22.55 -11.14
C MET A 345 19.64 -22.54 -10.04
N TYR A 346 19.70 -21.56 -9.12
CA TYR A 346 18.69 -21.36 -8.10
C TYR A 346 17.31 -21.02 -8.70
N LEU A 347 17.23 -20.08 -9.64
CA LEU A 347 15.96 -19.75 -10.30
C LEU A 347 15.42 -20.92 -11.15
N SER A 348 16.30 -21.70 -11.79
CA SER A 348 15.90 -22.92 -12.49
C SER A 348 15.29 -23.95 -11.55
N TYR A 349 15.88 -24.10 -10.35
CA TYR A 349 15.36 -24.95 -9.29
C TYR A 349 13.98 -24.48 -8.82
N LEU A 350 13.81 -23.18 -8.53
CA LEU A 350 12.51 -22.61 -8.15
C LEU A 350 11.44 -22.84 -9.21
N ARG A 351 11.78 -22.65 -10.49
CA ARG A 351 10.87 -22.94 -11.61
C ARG A 351 10.43 -24.41 -11.63
N GLN A 352 11.37 -25.33 -11.43
CA GLN A 352 11.06 -26.77 -11.41
C GLN A 352 10.16 -27.13 -10.23
N ASN A 353 10.45 -26.58 -9.04
CA ASN A 353 9.59 -26.77 -7.88
C ASN A 353 8.17 -26.23 -8.12
N LEU A 354 8.04 -25.01 -8.64
CA LEU A 354 6.74 -24.42 -8.97
C LEU A 354 5.96 -25.27 -9.98
N MET A 355 6.64 -25.82 -10.99
CA MET A 355 6.04 -26.76 -11.94
C MET A 355 5.55 -28.05 -11.25
N ILE A 356 6.35 -28.60 -10.32
CA ILE A 356 5.97 -29.79 -9.56
C ILE A 356 4.74 -29.49 -8.69
N GLU A 357 4.72 -28.38 -7.97
CA GLU A 357 3.59 -27.98 -7.13
C GLU A 357 2.32 -27.73 -7.94
N ARG A 358 2.42 -27.04 -9.09
CA ARG A 358 1.31 -26.89 -10.05
C ARG A 358 0.80 -28.25 -10.51
N ASN A 359 1.68 -29.17 -10.88
CA ASN A 359 1.28 -30.50 -11.34
C ASN A 359 0.63 -31.32 -10.22
N ILE A 360 1.12 -31.23 -8.98
CA ILE A 360 0.49 -31.86 -7.81
C ILE A 360 -0.92 -31.30 -7.61
N CYS A 361 -1.08 -29.98 -7.67
CA CYS A 361 -2.38 -29.34 -7.54
C CYS A 361 -3.36 -29.79 -8.66
N MET A 362 -2.89 -29.91 -9.92
CA MET A 362 -3.69 -30.50 -11.02
C MET A 362 -4.13 -31.92 -10.67
N ILE A 363 -3.21 -32.75 -10.19
CA ILE A 363 -3.48 -34.15 -9.85
C ILE A 363 -4.50 -34.25 -8.72
N ASP A 364 -4.40 -33.42 -7.69
CA ASP A 364 -5.32 -33.44 -6.55
C ASP A 364 -6.74 -33.02 -6.97
N TRP A 365 -6.87 -32.00 -7.82
CA TRP A 365 -8.16 -31.63 -8.42
C TRP A 365 -8.73 -32.75 -9.30
N MET A 366 -7.91 -33.37 -10.14
CA MET A 366 -8.34 -34.50 -10.95
C MET A 366 -8.76 -35.70 -10.10
N LYS A 367 -8.05 -36.00 -9.02
CA LYS A 367 -8.41 -37.05 -8.05
C LYS A 367 -9.71 -36.75 -7.32
N GLU A 368 -10.01 -35.49 -7.02
CA GLU A 368 -11.27 -35.07 -6.44
C GLU A 368 -12.44 -35.18 -7.44
N LYS A 369 -12.16 -35.04 -8.74
CA LYS A 369 -13.12 -35.27 -9.83
C LYS A 369 -13.27 -36.75 -10.23
N LEU A 370 -12.27 -37.58 -9.94
CA LEU A 370 -12.24 -39.01 -10.24
C LEU A 370 -13.27 -39.90 -9.50
N PRO A 371 -13.80 -39.60 -8.28
CA PRO A 371 -14.76 -40.46 -7.60
C PRO A 371 -16.10 -40.56 -8.35
N VAL A 372 -16.32 -39.71 -9.36
CA VAL A 372 -17.47 -39.81 -10.28
C VAL A 372 -17.34 -41.03 -11.21
N LEU A 373 -16.16 -41.64 -11.37
CA LEU A 373 -15.95 -42.75 -12.30
C LEU A 373 -15.96 -44.15 -11.67
N ILE A 374 -15.72 -44.30 -10.37
CA ILE A 374 -15.56 -45.61 -9.73
C ILE A 374 -16.39 -45.68 -8.44
N GLY A 375 -17.71 -45.85 -8.60
CA GLY A 375 -18.57 -46.38 -7.54
C GLY A 375 -19.48 -45.39 -6.82
N THR A 376 -20.52 -44.88 -7.50
CA THR A 376 -21.88 -44.76 -6.93
C THR A 376 -22.90 -44.66 -8.09
N PRO A 377 -24.07 -45.33 -8.02
CA PRO A 377 -25.01 -45.35 -9.11
C PRO A 377 -25.82 -44.04 -9.18
N LYS A 378 -25.78 -43.40 -10.36
CA LYS A 378 -26.75 -42.42 -10.88
C LYS A 378 -27.27 -41.38 -9.88
N GLN A 379 -26.54 -40.26 -9.75
CA GLN A 379 -27.18 -38.96 -9.60
C GLN A 379 -26.65 -38.02 -10.69
N GLU A 380 -27.58 -37.28 -11.31
CA GLU A 380 -27.33 -36.40 -12.45
C GLU A 380 -26.32 -35.30 -12.10
N ILE A 381 -25.08 -35.45 -12.55
CA ILE A 381 -24.05 -34.43 -12.41
C ILE A 381 -23.97 -33.64 -13.73
N LYS A 382 -24.41 -32.38 -13.71
CA LYS A 382 -24.38 -31.41 -14.82
C LYS A 382 -22.98 -30.82 -15.11
N THR A 383 -21.89 -31.45 -14.69
CA THR A 383 -20.52 -30.95 -14.95
C THR A 383 -19.74 -31.93 -15.80
N LYS A 384 -19.09 -31.42 -16.87
CA LYS A 384 -18.29 -32.20 -17.82
C LYS A 384 -17.29 -33.11 -17.09
N ILE A 385 -17.32 -34.38 -17.44
CA ILE A 385 -16.39 -35.42 -16.99
C ILE A 385 -15.04 -35.17 -17.68
N THR A 386 -13.96 -35.14 -16.92
CA THR A 386 -12.58 -34.99 -17.44
C THR A 386 -12.16 -36.26 -18.17
N LYS A 387 -11.72 -36.12 -19.42
CA LYS A 387 -11.26 -37.24 -20.26
C LYS A 387 -9.72 -37.30 -20.26
N PRO A 388 -9.12 -38.47 -20.56
CA PRO A 388 -7.66 -38.59 -20.78
C PRO A 388 -7.12 -37.68 -21.89
N GLU A 389 -7.99 -37.13 -22.74
CA GLU A 389 -7.62 -36.16 -23.80
C GLU A 389 -7.42 -34.74 -23.24
N ASP A 390 -7.97 -34.41 -22.06
CA ASP A 390 -7.73 -33.14 -21.36
C ASP A 390 -6.32 -33.07 -20.73
N LEU A 391 -5.54 -34.15 -20.87
CA LEU A 391 -4.18 -34.32 -20.36
C LEU A 391 -3.11 -33.59 -21.18
N ILE A 392 -3.46 -33.11 -22.38
CA ILE A 392 -2.54 -32.46 -23.31
C ILE A 392 -2.96 -31.00 -23.48
N ARG A 393 -2.31 -30.10 -22.74
CA ARG A 393 -2.25 -28.68 -23.07
C ARG A 393 -0.85 -28.14 -22.88
#